data_AF-A0A1G3LV39-F1
#
_entry.id   AF-A0A1G3LV39-F1
#
_cell.length_a   1.000
_cell.length_b   1.000
_cell.length_c   1.000
_cell.angle_alpha   90.00
_cell.angle_beta   90.00
_cell.angle_gamma   90.00
#
_symmetry.space_group_name_H-M   'P 1'
#
loop_
_entity.id
_entity.type
_entity.pdbx_description
1 polymer ?
#
loop_
_entity_poly.entity_id
_entity_poly.type
_entity_poly.pdbx_seq_one_letter_code
_entity_poly.pdbx_strand_id
1 'polypeptide(L)'
;MPEQRPYWVYVLQSEEPRYGRCGRLPGFFYVGCTTNPARRLRQHNGALVGGGRWTSKHRPWVPRSLYGPYKDQSDALRAERALKHGKRGVSRTQWSPSDSMWCRGHGPLDDWVLDPTKRDERWERVIGIENQ
;
A
#
# COMPACT_ATOMS: atom_id res chain seq x y z
N MET A 1 -5.71 17.45 -21.63
CA MET A 1 -5.98 17.61 -20.19
C MET A 1 -5.25 16.48 -19.47
N PRO A 2 -4.37 16.72 -18.49
CA PRO A 2 -3.73 15.60 -17.80
C PRO A 2 -4.80 14.79 -17.07
N GLU A 3 -4.91 13.51 -17.40
CA GLU A 3 -5.79 12.58 -16.72
C GLU A 3 -5.46 12.58 -15.23
N GLN A 4 -6.39 13.04 -14.39
CA GLN A 4 -6.23 13.00 -12.95
C GLN A 4 -6.20 11.55 -12.49
N ARG A 5 -5.00 11.04 -12.19
CA ARG A 5 -4.83 9.67 -11.72
C ARG A 5 -5.28 9.60 -10.25
N PRO A 6 -6.16 8.64 -9.90
CA PRO A 6 -6.60 8.49 -8.53
C PRO A 6 -5.44 8.09 -7.62
N TYR A 7 -5.46 8.62 -6.40
CA TYR A 7 -4.52 8.22 -5.36
C TYR A 7 -5.07 7.06 -4.55
N TRP A 8 -4.16 6.24 -4.02
CA TRP A 8 -4.46 5.10 -3.17
C TRP A 8 -3.58 5.15 -1.94
N VAL A 9 -4.13 4.74 -0.80
CA VAL A 9 -3.39 4.54 0.44
C VAL A 9 -3.24 3.05 0.66
N TYR A 10 -2.02 2.57 0.86
CA TYR A 10 -1.73 1.15 1.00
C TYR A 10 -1.04 0.85 2.33
N VAL A 11 -1.22 -0.38 2.79
CA VAL A 11 -0.55 -0.93 3.96
C VAL A 11 0.26 -2.14 3.53
N LEU A 12 1.55 -2.11 3.83
CA LEU A 12 2.47 -3.23 3.62
C LEU A 12 2.87 -3.84 4.96
N GLN A 13 3.13 -5.14 4.92
CA GLN A 13 3.75 -5.85 6.02
C GLN A 13 5.02 -6.55 5.52
N SER A 14 6.10 -6.44 6.28
CA SER A 14 7.32 -7.20 6.09
C SER A 14 7.10 -8.66 6.51
N GLU A 15 7.61 -9.60 5.73
CA GLU A 15 7.62 -11.03 6.10
C GLU A 15 8.87 -11.44 6.88
N GLU A 16 9.81 -10.52 7.10
CA GLU A 16 11.01 -10.79 7.87
C GLU A 16 10.64 -11.29 9.28
N PRO A 17 11.16 -12.45 9.70
CA PRO A 17 10.92 -12.98 11.03
C PRO A 17 11.37 -11.98 12.10
N ARG A 18 10.45 -11.67 13.02
CA ARG A 18 10.76 -10.90 14.22
C ARG A 18 10.50 -11.76 15.44
N TYR A 19 11.37 -11.64 16.43
CA TYR A 19 11.24 -12.33 17.69
C TYR A 19 11.27 -11.32 18.83
N GLY A 20 10.37 -11.50 19.79
CA GLY A 20 10.32 -10.76 21.04
C GLY A 20 10.53 -11.69 22.22
N ARG A 21 10.37 -11.15 23.43
CA ARG A 21 10.55 -11.89 24.69
C ARG A 21 9.67 -13.16 24.77
N CYS A 22 8.47 -13.12 24.20
CA CYS A 22 7.48 -14.20 24.27
C CYS A 22 7.27 -14.94 22.93
N GLY A 23 8.25 -14.89 22.00
CA GLY A 23 8.19 -15.62 20.73
C GLY A 23 8.05 -14.73 19.49
N ARG A 24 7.47 -15.28 18.41
CA ARG A 24 7.40 -14.61 17.10
C ARG A 24 6.48 -13.39 17.15
N LEU A 25 6.96 -12.25 16.69
CA LEU A 25 6.23 -11.01 16.55
C LEU A 25 5.77 -10.81 15.09
N PRO A 26 4.67 -10.07 14.87
CA PRO A 26 4.33 -9.59 13.54
C PRO A 26 5.48 -8.78 12.94
N GLY A 27 5.69 -8.94 11.63
CA GLY A 27 6.63 -8.15 10.87
C GLY A 27 6.33 -6.64 10.92
N PHE A 28 7.27 -5.84 10.42
CA PHE A 28 7.09 -4.39 10.38
C PHE A 28 5.94 -4.00 9.44
N PHE A 29 5.24 -2.92 9.78
CA PHE A 29 4.16 -2.37 8.96
C PHE A 29 4.60 -1.04 8.36
N TYR A 30 4.23 -0.81 7.12
CA TYR A 30 4.44 0.45 6.42
C TYR A 30 3.13 0.96 5.83
N VAL A 31 2.87 2.26 5.97
CA VAL A 31 1.70 2.92 5.39
C VAL A 31 2.19 4.06 4.52
N GLY A 32 1.66 4.16 3.31
CA GLY A 32 1.96 5.25 2.40
C GLY A 32 0.86 5.44 1.36
N CYS A 33 0.97 6.50 0.56
CA CYS A 33 0.08 6.76 -0.57
C CYS A 33 0.82 6.75 -1.91
N THR A 34 0.13 6.42 -2.99
CA THR A 34 0.66 6.46 -4.36
C THR A 34 -0.47 6.41 -5.39
N THR A 35 -0.18 6.83 -6.62
CA THR A 35 -1.06 6.64 -7.78
C THR A 35 -0.90 5.25 -8.42
N ASN A 36 0.24 4.57 -8.23
CA ASN A 36 0.50 3.23 -8.76
C ASN A 36 1.07 2.29 -7.67
N PRO A 37 0.20 1.55 -6.96
CA PRO A 37 0.61 0.65 -5.87
C PRO A 37 1.49 -0.51 -6.31
N ALA A 38 1.25 -1.09 -7.49
CA ALA A 38 2.05 -2.22 -7.98
C ALA A 38 3.51 -1.79 -8.27
N ARG A 39 3.69 -0.68 -9.00
CA ARG A 39 5.01 -0.08 -9.21
C ARG A 39 5.68 0.27 -7.88
N ARG A 40 4.94 0.85 -6.93
CA ARG A 40 5.48 1.26 -5.63
C ARG A 40 5.92 0.06 -4.78
N LEU A 41 5.19 -1.06 -4.83
CA LEU A 41 5.57 -2.31 -4.19
C LEU A 41 6.88 -2.87 -4.77
N ARG A 42 7.04 -2.88 -6.10
CA ARG A 42 8.28 -3.29 -6.78
C ARG A 42 9.47 -2.41 -6.37
N GLN A 43 9.27 -1.10 -6.23
CA GLN A 43 10.29 -0.18 -5.72
C GLN A 43 10.70 -0.50 -4.27
N HIS A 44 9.72 -0.75 -3.40
CA HIS A 44 9.98 -1.12 -2.00
C HIS A 44 10.75 -2.45 -1.89
N ASN A 45 10.38 -3.43 -2.70
CA ASN A 45 11.06 -4.72 -2.78
C ASN A 45 12.39 -4.70 -3.54
N GLY A 46 12.78 -3.56 -4.12
CA GLY A 46 14.07 -3.39 -4.79
C GLY A 46 14.13 -3.90 -6.22
N ALA A 47 13.01 -4.32 -6.80
CA ALA A 47 12.92 -4.66 -8.22
C ALA A 47 12.98 -3.41 -9.12
N LEU A 48 12.68 -2.23 -8.57
CA LEU A 48 12.79 -0.94 -9.26
C LEU A 48 13.51 0.09 -8.38
N VAL A 49 14.18 1.05 -9.02
CA VAL A 49 14.79 2.20 -8.34
C VAL A 49 13.72 3.16 -7.78
N GLY A 50 14.06 3.89 -6.71
CA GLY A 50 13.18 4.88 -6.07
C GLY A 50 12.36 4.36 -4.88
N GLY A 51 12.75 3.22 -4.29
CA GLY A 51 12.22 2.73 -3.03
C GLY A 51 12.57 3.65 -1.84
N GLY A 52 11.75 3.63 -0.79
CA GLY A 52 12.02 4.40 0.42
C GLY A 52 13.20 3.83 1.22
N ARG A 53 13.98 4.69 1.90
CA ARG A 53 15.11 4.25 2.74
C ARG A 53 14.71 3.31 3.88
N TRP A 54 13.50 3.44 4.39
CA TRP A 54 12.98 2.53 5.44
C TRP A 54 12.61 1.17 4.86
N THR A 55 11.94 1.17 3.71
CA THR A 55 11.45 -0.04 3.03
C THR A 55 12.53 -0.75 2.21
N SER A 56 13.72 -0.16 2.06
CA SER A 56 14.88 -0.88 1.55
C SER A 56 15.38 -1.95 2.51
N LYS A 57 15.05 -1.83 3.80
CA LYS A 57 15.25 -2.85 4.84
C LYS A 57 13.97 -3.66 5.02
N HIS A 58 14.07 -4.80 5.70
CA HIS A 58 12.91 -5.63 6.08
C HIS A 58 12.08 -6.14 4.90
N ARG A 59 12.75 -6.45 3.78
CA ARG A 59 12.15 -7.12 2.62
C ARG A 59 12.02 -8.63 2.91
N PRO A 60 11.08 -9.34 2.27
CA PRO A 60 10.10 -8.84 1.31
C PRO A 60 8.92 -8.15 2.01
N TRP A 61 8.36 -7.14 1.34
CA TRP A 61 7.11 -6.47 1.72
C TRP A 61 5.96 -7.06 0.92
N VAL A 62 4.87 -7.36 1.62
CA VAL A 62 3.62 -7.89 1.05
C VAL A 62 2.50 -6.90 1.31
N PRO A 63 1.65 -6.59 0.32
CA PRO A 63 0.48 -5.75 0.54
C PRO A 63 -0.53 -6.45 1.43
N ARG A 64 -1.10 -5.70 2.37
CA ARG A 64 -2.12 -6.19 3.30
C ARG A 64 -3.43 -5.44 3.21
N SER A 65 -3.42 -4.20 2.72
CA SER A 65 -4.64 -3.43 2.47
C SER A 65 -4.40 -2.35 1.43
N LEU A 66 -5.47 -2.03 0.71
CA LEU A 66 -5.53 -0.89 -0.20
C LEU A 66 -6.82 -0.12 0.01
N TYR A 67 -6.68 1.20 0.15
CA TYR A 67 -7.77 2.14 0.35
C TYR A 67 -7.78 3.20 -0.75
N GLY A 68 -8.98 3.62 -1.14
CA GLY A 68 -9.22 4.55 -2.25
C GLY A 68 -10.36 4.08 -3.16
N PRO A 69 -10.51 4.70 -4.35
CA PRO A 69 -9.69 5.80 -4.86
C PRO A 69 -9.92 7.12 -4.12
N TYR A 70 -8.87 7.92 -4.00
CA TYR A 70 -8.89 9.30 -3.51
C TYR A 70 -8.72 10.27 -4.68
N LYS A 71 -9.41 11.41 -4.61
CA LYS A 71 -9.50 12.36 -5.72
C LYS A 71 -8.16 13.04 -6.04
N ASP A 72 -7.39 13.34 -4.99
CA ASP A 72 -6.14 14.08 -5.08
C ASP A 72 -5.16 13.64 -3.98
N GLN A 73 -3.94 14.15 -4.07
CA GLN A 73 -2.88 13.83 -3.10
C GLN A 73 -3.25 14.28 -1.69
N SER A 74 -3.90 15.44 -1.54
CA SER A 74 -4.26 16.00 -0.23
C SER A 74 -5.27 15.10 0.50
N ASP A 75 -6.27 14.58 -0.21
CA ASP A 75 -7.27 13.64 0.29
C ASP A 75 -6.62 12.33 0.72
N ALA A 76 -5.71 11.79 -0.10
CA ALA A 76 -4.95 10.59 0.22
C ALA A 76 -4.03 10.78 1.44
N LEU A 77 -3.37 11.93 1.57
CA LEU A 77 -2.51 12.24 2.73
C LEU A 77 -3.32 12.38 4.03
N ARG A 78 -4.54 12.93 3.96
CA ARG A 78 -5.46 12.99 5.11
C ARG A 78 -5.85 11.58 5.56
N ALA A 79 -6.20 10.71 4.62
CA ALA A 79 -6.51 9.32 4.90
C ALA A 79 -5.29 8.55 5.45
N GLU A 80 -4.11 8.72 4.86
CA GLU A 80 -2.86 8.13 5.33
C GLU A 80 -2.56 8.55 6.78
N ARG A 81 -2.70 9.84 7.09
CA ARG A 81 -2.50 10.37 8.44
C ARG A 81 -3.51 9.79 9.42
N ALA A 82 -4.80 9.74 9.04
CA ALA A 82 -5.85 9.15 9.86
C ALA A 82 -5.54 7.68 10.20
N LEU A 83 -5.12 6.89 9.20
CA LEU A 83 -4.72 5.49 9.40
C LEU A 83 -3.48 5.34 10.29
N LYS A 84 -2.44 6.16 10.07
CA LYS A 84 -1.19 6.13 10.85
C LYS A 84 -1.41 6.39 12.33
N HIS A 85 -2.29 7.34 12.66
CA HIS A 85 -2.59 7.73 14.04
C HIS A 85 -3.71 6.91 14.67
N GLY A 86 -4.69 6.45 13.90
CA GLY A 86 -5.84 5.70 14.41
C GLY A 86 -5.57 4.22 14.66
N LYS A 87 -4.59 3.61 13.99
CA LYS A 87 -4.32 2.16 14.10
C LYS A 87 -2.83 1.86 14.27
N ARG A 88 -2.53 0.73 14.92
CA ARG A 88 -1.17 0.20 15.12
C ARG A 88 -1.08 -1.28 14.75
N GLY A 89 0.12 -1.71 14.34
CA GLY A 89 0.42 -3.10 14.02
C GLY A 89 -0.55 -3.70 12.99
N VAL A 90 -1.00 -4.92 13.28
CA VAL A 90 -1.97 -5.68 12.45
C VAL A 90 -3.28 -4.92 12.26
N SER A 91 -3.73 -4.13 13.24
CA SER A 91 -4.99 -3.38 13.11
C SER A 91 -4.96 -2.34 11.97
N ARG A 92 -3.78 -2.01 11.43
CA ARG A 92 -3.68 -1.16 10.22
C ARG A 92 -4.24 -1.84 8.98
N THR A 93 -4.32 -3.18 8.96
CA THR A 93 -4.80 -3.94 7.80
C THR A 93 -6.32 -4.13 7.80
N GLN A 94 -7.01 -3.62 8.83
CA GLN A 94 -8.44 -3.79 9.02
C GLN A 94 -9.12 -2.44 9.27
N TRP A 95 -8.58 -1.37 8.69
CA TRP A 95 -9.22 -0.05 8.76
C TRP A 95 -10.54 -0.08 8.01
N SER A 96 -11.58 0.46 8.64
CA SER A 96 -12.95 0.47 8.12
C SER A 96 -13.54 1.88 8.07
N PRO A 97 -14.63 2.10 7.31
CA PRO A 97 -15.39 3.36 7.35
C PRO A 97 -15.90 3.76 8.73
N SER A 98 -16.11 2.81 9.65
CA SER A 98 -16.50 3.10 11.04
C SER A 98 -15.36 3.69 11.87
N ASP A 99 -14.10 3.45 11.50
CA ASP A 99 -12.94 4.02 12.19
C ASP A 99 -12.67 5.48 11.77
N SER A 100 -12.99 5.82 10.51
CA SER A 100 -12.74 7.15 9.97
C SER A 100 -13.53 7.40 8.69
N MET A 101 -14.07 8.62 8.56
CA MET A 101 -14.68 9.09 7.31
C MET A 101 -13.74 9.07 6.10
N TRP A 102 -12.43 9.02 6.33
CA TRP A 102 -11.41 8.99 5.27
C TRP A 102 -11.11 7.57 4.76
N CYS A 103 -11.66 6.53 5.37
CA CYS A 103 -11.49 5.16 4.90
C CYS A 103 -12.39 4.91 3.67
N ARG A 104 -11.78 4.49 2.56
CA ARG A 104 -12.46 4.21 1.28
C ARG A 104 -11.96 2.91 0.70
N GLY A 105 -12.81 2.20 -0.05
CA GLY A 105 -12.42 0.99 -0.79
C GLY A 105 -12.50 -0.29 0.03
N HIS A 106 -11.93 -1.36 -0.52
CA HIS A 106 -12.11 -2.74 -0.05
C HIS A 106 -11.06 -3.18 0.99
N GLY A 107 -10.05 -2.35 1.24
CA GLY A 107 -9.05 -2.60 2.28
C GLY A 107 -8.29 -3.91 2.03
N PRO A 108 -8.36 -4.89 2.93
CA PRO A 108 -7.68 -6.18 2.76
C PRO A 108 -8.28 -7.07 1.67
N LEU A 109 -9.51 -6.80 1.24
CA LEU A 109 -10.22 -7.60 0.22
C LEU A 109 -10.03 -7.05 -1.20
N ASP A 110 -9.18 -6.05 -1.38
CA ASP A 110 -8.87 -5.51 -2.70
C ASP A 110 -8.12 -6.57 -3.54
N ASP A 111 -8.47 -6.69 -4.82
CA ASP A 111 -7.89 -7.70 -5.72
C ASP A 111 -6.36 -7.65 -5.76
N TRP A 112 -5.78 -6.45 -5.66
CA TRP A 112 -4.32 -6.28 -5.64
C TRP A 112 -3.65 -6.73 -4.35
N VAL A 113 -4.40 -6.74 -3.24
CA VAL A 113 -3.90 -7.24 -1.97
C VAL A 113 -3.89 -8.77 -1.99
N LEU A 114 -4.93 -9.37 -2.57
CA LEU A 114 -5.05 -10.82 -2.71
C LEU A 114 -4.05 -11.37 -3.73
N ASP A 115 -3.87 -10.64 -4.84
CA ASP A 115 -2.94 -10.98 -5.90
C ASP A 115 -2.22 -9.72 -6.42
N PRO A 116 -1.00 -9.45 -5.94
CA PRO A 116 -0.24 -8.26 -6.33
C PRO A 116 0.14 -8.22 -7.81
N THR A 117 0.13 -9.35 -8.54
CA THR A 117 0.51 -9.40 -9.96
C THR A 117 -0.66 -9.02 -10.87
N LYS A 118 -1.91 -9.23 -10.45
CA LYS A 118 -3.10 -8.92 -11.26
C LYS A 118 -3.28 -7.45 -11.61
N ARG A 119 -2.75 -6.55 -10.78
CA ARG A 119 -2.88 -5.11 -11.02
C ARG A 119 -1.87 -4.59 -12.06
N ASP A 120 -0.77 -5.29 -12.30
CA ASP A 120 0.17 -4.90 -13.36
C ASP A 120 -0.48 -5.03 -14.76
N GLU A 121 -1.21 -6.12 -15.04
CA GLU A 121 -1.78 -6.40 -16.37
C GLU A 121 -2.94 -5.46 -16.78
N ARG A 122 -3.78 -5.07 -15.82
CA ARG A 122 -4.93 -4.18 -16.09
C ARG A 122 -4.47 -2.74 -16.33
N TRP A 123 -3.37 -2.30 -15.71
CA TRP A 123 -2.86 -0.95 -15.88
C TRP A 123 -1.97 -0.82 -17.11
N GLU A 124 -1.17 -1.82 -17.46
CA GLU A 124 -0.35 -1.80 -18.69
C GLU A 124 -1.20 -1.66 -19.97
N ARG A 125 -2.39 -2.26 -20.01
CA ARG A 125 -3.34 -2.08 -21.13
C ARG A 125 -3.99 -0.70 -21.19
N VAL A 126 -4.14 0.00 -20.06
CA VAL A 126 -4.76 1.33 -20.00
C VAL A 126 -3.74 2.43 -20.28
N ILE A 127 -2.46 2.21 -20.00
CA ILE A 127 -1.41 3.23 -20.14
C ILE A 127 -0.68 3.24 -21.48
N GLY A 128 -0.97 2.31 -22.41
CA GLY A 128 -0.36 2.32 -23.74
C GLY A 128 1.16 2.47 -23.70
N ILE A 129 1.83 1.83 -22.72
CA ILE A 129 3.29 1.80 -22.69
C ILE A 129 3.68 0.67 -23.62
N GLU A 130 3.87 1.01 -24.90
CA GLU A 130 4.79 0.25 -25.74
C GLU A 130 6.15 0.26 -25.03
N ASN A 131 6.64 -0.93 -24.71
CA ASN A 131 8.03 -1.13 -24.30
C ASN A 131 8.93 -0.55 -25.39
N GLN A 132 9.85 0.33 -24.99
CA GLN A 132 11.01 0.68 -25.79
C GLN A 132 12.27 0.33 -25.01
#